data_AF-A0A7C1PT80-F1
#
_entry.id   AF-A0A7C1PT80-F1
#
_cell.length_a   1.000
_cell.length_b   1.000
_cell.length_c   1.000
_cell.angle_alpha   90.00
_cell.angle_beta   90.00
_cell.angle_gamma   90.00
#
_symmetry.space_group_name_H-M   'P 1'
#
loop_
_entity.id
_entity.type
_entity.pdbx_description
1 polymer ?
#
loop_
_entity_poly.entity_id
_entity_poly.type
_entity_poly.pdbx_seq_one_letter_code
_entity_poly.pdbx_strand_id
1 'polypeptide(L)'
;MSEKEIMVPESKLSAGDVIALWEEHFQRKGREWLRVLSGSMAPFLNVDDEVLVERAEPVNIGRGDVIVFRNRGKLETHRVIKVFRKNGTSFLQKGDNVLNAAIVTGEQLIGKVVAVKKPGKTIQFSSKKGKAINLILTLFSISTYYLAQKKSLPSKFALPALNKMKKVFLYGLKKGVF
;
A
#
# COMPACT_ATOMS: atom_id res chain seq x y z
N MET A 1 42.97 -20.78 41.11
CA MET A 1 42.30 -21.30 39.90
C MET A 1 41.24 -20.28 39.52
N SER A 2 41.44 -19.52 38.44
CA SER A 2 40.46 -18.53 37.98
C SER A 2 39.28 -19.22 37.31
N GLU A 3 38.07 -18.92 37.76
CA GLU A 3 36.85 -19.23 37.01
C GLU A 3 36.96 -18.59 35.63
N LYS A 4 36.99 -19.42 34.59
CA LYS A 4 36.77 -18.94 33.23
C LYS A 4 35.29 -18.64 33.11
N GLU A 5 34.96 -17.36 33.14
CA GLU A 5 33.66 -16.85 32.72
C GLU A 5 33.42 -17.35 31.29
N ILE A 6 32.52 -18.32 31.14
CA ILE A 6 32.07 -18.80 29.85
C ILE A 6 31.20 -17.69 29.27
N MET A 7 31.82 -16.82 28.48
CA MET A 7 31.15 -15.80 27.69
C MET A 7 30.30 -16.51 26.63
N VAL A 8 29.04 -16.80 26.98
CA VAL A 8 28.03 -17.23 26.01
C VAL A 8 27.83 -16.07 25.04
N PRO A 9 28.08 -16.23 23.72
CA PRO A 9 27.84 -15.15 22.79
C PRO A 9 26.34 -14.85 22.78
N GLU A 10 25.94 -13.65 23.17
CA GLU A 10 24.60 -13.14 22.87
C GLU A 10 24.42 -13.17 21.35
N SER A 11 23.73 -14.17 20.83
CA SER A 11 23.30 -14.19 19.43
C SER A 11 22.27 -13.07 19.26
N LYS A 12 22.73 -11.88 18.85
CA LYS A 12 21.82 -10.78 18.49
C LYS A 12 21.04 -11.21 17.25
N LEU A 13 19.80 -11.66 17.44
CA LEU A 13 18.86 -11.94 16.35
C LEU A 13 18.78 -10.70 15.45
N SER A 14 19.12 -10.86 14.18
CA SER A 14 18.97 -9.78 13.20
C SER A 14 17.51 -9.65 12.78
N ALA A 15 17.15 -8.50 12.21
CA ALA A 15 15.82 -8.33 11.61
C ALA A 15 15.56 -9.35 10.48
N GLY A 16 16.62 -9.78 9.77
CA GLY A 16 16.53 -10.81 8.74
C GLY A 16 16.14 -12.17 9.32
N ASP A 17 16.72 -12.54 10.47
CA ASP A 17 16.41 -13.82 11.14
C ASP A 17 14.96 -13.86 11.63
N VAL A 18 14.47 -12.74 12.18
CA VAL A 18 13.07 -12.63 12.62
C VAL A 18 12.10 -12.74 11.43
N ILE A 19 12.42 -12.10 10.30
CA ILE A 19 11.62 -12.22 9.09
C ILE A 19 11.65 -13.65 8.56
N ALA A 20 12.82 -14.31 8.53
CA ALA A 20 12.96 -15.67 8.06
C ALA A 20 12.14 -16.67 8.90
N LEU A 21 12.20 -16.55 10.23
CA LEU A 21 11.40 -17.35 11.15
C LEU A 21 9.90 -17.11 10.97
N TRP A 22 9.50 -15.85 10.81
CA TRP A 22 8.10 -15.52 10.53
C TRP A 22 7.64 -16.12 9.21
N GLU A 23 8.44 -16.00 8.14
CA GLU A 23 8.11 -16.56 6.84
C GLU A 23 8.00 -18.09 6.92
N GLU A 24 8.90 -18.79 7.60
CA GLU A 24 8.81 -20.25 7.81
C GLU A 24 7.50 -20.64 8.51
N HIS A 25 7.15 -19.92 9.59
CA HIS A 25 5.91 -20.16 10.31
C HIS A 25 4.68 -19.87 9.43
N PHE A 26 4.71 -18.78 8.67
CA PHE A 26 3.68 -18.41 7.69
C PHE A 26 3.53 -19.46 6.59
N GLN A 27 4.65 -20.00 6.10
CA GLN A 27 4.62 -21.08 5.12
C GLN A 27 3.90 -22.31 5.73
N ARG A 28 4.21 -22.68 6.97
CA ARG A 28 3.56 -23.83 7.62
C ARG A 28 2.07 -23.64 7.90
N LYS A 29 1.64 -22.44 8.32
CA LYS A 29 0.25 -22.17 8.74
C LYS A 29 -0.67 -21.70 7.61
N GLY A 30 -0.10 -21.12 6.55
CA GLY A 30 -0.84 -20.56 5.42
C GLY A 30 -1.46 -19.17 5.67
N ARG A 31 -1.53 -18.73 6.92
CA ARG A 31 -1.96 -17.38 7.32
C ARG A 31 -1.36 -16.97 8.65
N GLU A 32 -1.02 -15.70 8.79
CA GLU A 32 -0.38 -15.18 10.00
C GLU A 32 -0.59 -13.67 10.16
N TRP A 33 -0.52 -13.21 11.40
CA TRP A 33 -0.61 -11.78 11.73
C TRP A 33 0.76 -11.11 11.60
N LEU A 34 0.75 -9.89 11.06
CA LEU A 34 1.89 -8.98 11.03
C LEU A 34 1.50 -7.63 11.64
N ARG A 35 2.39 -7.09 12.47
CA ARG A 35 2.23 -5.73 13.00
C ARG A 35 2.67 -4.69 11.97
N VAL A 36 1.92 -3.61 11.86
CA VAL A 36 2.22 -2.48 10.97
C VAL A 36 3.26 -1.58 11.64
N LEU A 37 4.41 -1.41 10.99
CA LEU A 37 5.55 -0.68 11.54
C LEU A 37 5.73 0.73 10.97
N SER A 38 4.95 1.13 9.95
CA SER A 38 5.07 2.45 9.33
C SER A 38 3.73 3.03 8.88
N GLY A 39 3.69 4.35 8.70
CA GLY A 39 2.50 5.09 8.28
C GLY A 39 2.27 5.17 6.76
N SER A 40 2.94 4.35 5.94
CA SER A 40 2.80 4.41 4.47
C SER A 40 1.40 4.03 3.99
N MET A 41 0.66 3.28 4.81
CA MET A 41 -0.69 2.80 4.53
C MET A 41 -1.78 3.59 5.27
N ALA A 42 -1.44 4.70 5.94
CA ALA A 42 -2.43 5.60 6.50
C ALA A 42 -3.29 6.22 5.37
N PRO A 43 -4.58 6.51 5.59
CA PRO A 43 -5.33 6.34 6.85
C PRO A 43 -5.89 4.92 7.06
N PHE A 44 -5.65 4.00 6.12
CA PHE A 44 -6.25 2.67 6.20
C PHE A 44 -5.63 1.78 7.27
N LEU A 45 -4.30 1.70 7.29
CA LEU A 45 -3.53 1.04 8.34
C LEU A 45 -2.73 2.10 9.09
N ASN A 46 -2.86 2.10 10.41
CA ASN A 46 -2.04 2.91 11.30
C ASN A 46 -0.89 2.06 11.83
N VAL A 47 0.15 2.73 12.33
CA VAL A 47 1.18 2.07 13.12
C VAL A 47 0.51 1.34 14.29
N ASP A 48 1.01 0.15 14.61
CA ASP A 48 0.50 -0.76 15.65
C ASP A 48 -0.81 -1.50 15.35
N ASP A 49 -1.46 -1.22 14.21
CA ASP A 49 -2.47 -2.15 13.70
C ASP A 49 -1.82 -3.51 13.36
N GLU A 50 -2.63 -4.57 13.35
CA GLU A 50 -2.19 -5.88 12.86
C GLU A 50 -2.95 -6.23 11.57
N VAL A 51 -2.24 -6.81 10.60
CA VAL A 51 -2.84 -7.34 9.38
C VAL A 51 -2.75 -8.85 9.38
N LEU A 52 -3.86 -9.51 9.07
CA LEU A 52 -3.86 -10.93 8.82
C LEU A 52 -3.51 -11.16 7.35
N VAL A 53 -2.35 -11.76 7.12
CA VAL A 53 -1.87 -12.14 5.81
C VAL A 53 -2.27 -13.59 5.55
N GLU A 54 -2.75 -13.86 4.34
CA GLU A 54 -3.05 -15.19 3.85
C GLU A 54 -2.25 -15.46 2.58
N ARG A 55 -1.76 -16.69 2.40
CA ARG A 55 -1.10 -17.11 1.17
C ARG A 55 -2.01 -16.83 -0.02
N ALA A 56 -1.44 -16.28 -1.08
CA ALA A 56 -2.17 -16.00 -2.30
C ALA A 56 -1.25 -16.19 -3.50
N GLU A 57 -1.72 -16.98 -4.47
CA GLU A 57 -1.06 -17.06 -5.77
C GLU A 57 -1.14 -15.71 -6.50
N PRO A 58 -0.08 -15.28 -7.21
CA PRO A 58 -0.08 -14.01 -7.91
C PRO A 58 -1.28 -13.81 -8.85
N VAL A 59 -1.74 -14.88 -9.50
CA VAL A 59 -2.90 -14.84 -10.41
C VAL A 59 -4.20 -14.39 -9.73
N ASN A 60 -4.33 -14.68 -8.43
CA ASN A 60 -5.49 -14.39 -7.58
C ASN A 60 -5.46 -12.98 -6.96
N ILE A 61 -4.40 -12.20 -7.23
CA ILE A 61 -4.31 -10.81 -6.79
C ILE A 61 -5.03 -9.90 -7.78
N GLY A 62 -5.95 -9.11 -7.23
CA GLY A 62 -6.75 -8.13 -7.93
C GLY A 62 -6.33 -6.69 -7.64
N ARG A 63 -6.83 -5.78 -8.48
CA ARG A 63 -6.76 -4.34 -8.20
C ARG A 63 -7.56 -4.05 -6.91
N GLY A 64 -6.96 -3.28 -6.02
CA GLY A 64 -7.52 -2.89 -4.73
C GLY A 64 -7.16 -3.83 -3.59
N ASP A 65 -6.59 -5.01 -3.87
CA ASP A 65 -6.02 -5.87 -2.83
C ASP A 65 -4.85 -5.16 -2.14
N VAL A 66 -4.67 -5.44 -0.86
CA VAL A 66 -3.50 -5.04 -0.09
C VAL A 66 -2.60 -6.27 0.02
N ILE A 67 -1.37 -6.16 -0.47
CA ILE A 67 -0.43 -7.27 -0.55
C ILE A 67 0.75 -7.03 0.39
N VAL A 68 1.32 -8.12 0.88
CA VAL A 68 2.63 -8.14 1.55
C VAL A 68 3.65 -8.72 0.59
N PHE A 69 4.77 -8.03 0.40
CA PHE A 69 5.82 -8.44 -0.52
C PHE A 69 7.21 -8.13 0.03
N ARG A 70 8.22 -8.83 -0.49
CA ARG A 70 9.61 -8.63 -0.12
C ARG A 70 10.22 -7.47 -0.91
N ASN A 71 10.80 -6.51 -0.20
CA ASN A 71 11.57 -5.41 -0.78
C ASN A 71 12.86 -5.18 0.02
N ARG A 72 14.02 -5.36 -0.61
CA ARG A 72 15.35 -5.12 -0.02
C ARG A 72 15.52 -5.69 1.40
N GLY A 73 15.13 -6.95 1.60
CA GLY A 73 15.23 -7.66 2.89
C GLY A 73 14.18 -7.27 3.93
N LYS A 74 13.15 -6.51 3.56
CA LYS A 74 12.03 -6.13 4.42
C LYS A 74 10.72 -6.62 3.84
N LEU A 75 9.72 -6.76 4.70
CA LEU A 75 8.33 -6.96 4.31
C LEU A 75 7.64 -5.60 4.22
N GLU A 76 7.03 -5.32 3.08
CA GLU A 76 6.24 -4.12 2.85
C GLU A 76 4.80 -4.49 2.53
N THR A 77 3.88 -3.64 2.98
CA THR A 77 2.43 -3.82 2.80
C THR A 77 1.88 -2.64 2.04
N HIS A 78 1.46 -2.81 0.78
CA HIS A 78 0.90 -1.74 -0.06
C HIS A 78 -0.32 -2.19 -0.86
N ARG A 79 -1.07 -1.21 -1.39
CA ARG A 79 -2.28 -1.46 -2.18
C ARG A 79 -1.94 -1.62 -3.66
N VAL A 80 -2.51 -2.64 -4.29
CA VAL A 80 -2.41 -2.87 -5.73
C VAL A 80 -3.32 -1.89 -6.48
N ILE A 81 -2.72 -1.01 -7.29
CA ILE A 81 -3.45 -0.05 -8.12
C ILE A 81 -3.64 -0.55 -9.56
N LYS A 82 -2.76 -1.46 -10.04
CA LYS A 82 -2.87 -2.10 -11.35
C LYS A 82 -2.19 -3.48 -11.34
N VAL A 83 -2.71 -4.41 -12.14
CA VAL A 83 -2.11 -5.74 -12.36
C VAL A 83 -1.70 -5.89 -13.81
N PHE A 84 -0.52 -6.44 -14.06
CA PHE A 84 -0.01 -6.80 -15.38
C PHE A 84 0.12 -8.32 -15.49
N ARG A 85 -0.31 -8.90 -16.61
CA ARG A 85 -0.35 -10.37 -16.83
C ARG A 85 0.35 -10.84 -18.11
N LYS A 86 1.00 -9.94 -18.86
CA LYS A 86 1.50 -10.25 -20.22
C LYS A 86 2.72 -11.19 -20.20
N ASN A 87 3.65 -10.98 -19.26
CA ASN A 87 4.91 -11.72 -19.15
C ASN A 87 5.10 -12.15 -17.69
N GLY A 88 4.21 -13.03 -17.21
CA GLY A 88 4.05 -13.29 -15.78
C GLY A 88 3.20 -12.23 -15.08
N THR A 89 2.95 -12.44 -13.79
CA THR A 89 2.13 -11.54 -12.99
C THR A 89 3.02 -10.52 -12.27
N SER A 90 2.70 -9.24 -12.43
CA SER A 90 3.30 -8.15 -11.64
C SER A 90 2.25 -7.12 -11.25
N PHE A 91 2.57 -6.33 -10.23
CA PHE A 91 1.63 -5.42 -9.59
C PHE A 91 2.25 -4.03 -9.54
N LEU A 92 1.52 -3.02 -10.03
CA LEU A 92 1.78 -1.65 -9.66
C LEU A 92 1.14 -1.44 -8.29
N GLN A 93 1.97 -1.21 -7.28
CA GLN A 93 1.55 -1.03 -5.91
C GLN A 93 1.87 0.39 -5.43
N LYS A 94 1.13 0.85 -4.41
CA LYS A 94 1.39 2.14 -3.74
C LYS A 94 0.88 2.08 -2.29
N GLY A 95 1.59 2.74 -1.38
CA GLY A 95 1.08 3.02 -0.03
C GLY A 95 -0.03 4.08 -0.06
N ASP A 96 -1.11 3.89 0.71
CA ASP A 96 -2.25 4.82 0.74
C ASP A 96 -1.82 6.28 1.04
N ASN A 97 -0.75 6.48 1.82
CA ASN A 97 -0.18 7.78 2.20
C ASN A 97 1.05 8.23 1.37
N VAL A 98 1.49 7.44 0.38
CA VAL A 98 2.74 7.72 -0.38
C VAL A 98 2.38 7.98 -1.83
N LEU A 99 2.86 9.06 -2.47
CA LEU A 99 2.50 9.38 -3.86
C LEU A 99 3.14 8.45 -4.90
N ASN A 100 4.35 7.97 -4.62
CA ASN A 100 5.10 7.12 -5.52
C ASN A 100 4.50 5.71 -5.57
N ALA A 101 4.41 5.17 -6.78
CA ALA A 101 4.06 3.77 -7.01
C ALA A 101 5.28 3.03 -7.56
N ALA A 102 5.37 1.74 -7.27
CA ALA A 102 6.44 0.87 -7.77
C ALA A 102 5.86 -0.43 -8.32
N ILE A 103 6.60 -1.05 -9.24
CA ILE A 103 6.27 -2.37 -9.76
C ILE A 103 6.93 -3.43 -8.87
N VAL A 104 6.16 -4.43 -8.48
CA VAL A 104 6.66 -5.64 -7.79
C VAL A 104 6.25 -6.87 -8.60
N THR A 105 7.14 -7.86 -8.68
CA THR A 105 6.88 -9.11 -9.40
C THR A 105 6.09 -10.08 -8.53
N GLY A 106 5.44 -11.08 -9.15
CA GLY A 106 4.78 -12.17 -8.42
C GLY A 106 5.73 -12.98 -7.54
N GLU A 107 7.02 -13.05 -7.88
CA GLU A 107 8.04 -13.73 -7.07
C GLU A 107 8.33 -13.01 -5.74
N GLN A 108 8.08 -11.70 -5.69
CA GLN A 108 8.23 -10.92 -4.47
C GLN A 108 7.00 -11.04 -3.55
N LEU A 109 5.87 -11.58 -4.04
CA LEU A 109 4.64 -11.69 -3.29
C LEU A 109 4.80 -12.70 -2.14
N ILE A 110 4.42 -12.28 -0.93
CA ILE A 110 4.32 -13.16 0.24
C ILE A 110 2.85 -13.59 0.42
N GLY A 111 1.92 -12.64 0.31
CA GLY A 111 0.50 -12.94 0.46
C GLY A 111 -0.39 -11.71 0.40
N LYS A 112 -1.69 -11.93 0.68
CA LYS A 112 -2.73 -10.91 0.66
C LYS A 112 -3.25 -10.64 2.07
N VAL A 113 -3.50 -9.37 2.38
CA VAL A 113 -4.18 -8.98 3.62
C VAL A 113 -5.68 -9.28 3.50
N VAL A 114 -6.21 -10.09 4.42
CA VAL A 114 -7.62 -10.51 4.44
C VAL A 114 -8.40 -9.94 5.63
N ALA A 115 -7.71 -9.49 6.68
CA ALA A 115 -8.31 -8.79 7.80
C ALA A 115 -7.32 -7.80 8.43
N VAL A 116 -7.87 -6.80 9.13
CA VAL A 116 -7.10 -5.81 9.90
C VAL A 116 -7.65 -5.74 11.31
N LYS A 117 -6.79 -5.93 12.31
CA LYS A 117 -7.11 -5.68 13.71
C LYS A 117 -6.64 -4.27 14.06
N LYS A 118 -7.58 -3.47 14.56
CA LYS A 118 -7.39 -2.12 15.07
C LYS A 118 -7.80 -2.07 16.55
N PRO A 119 -7.47 -1.03 17.31
CA PRO A 119 -7.97 -0.87 18.67
C PRO A 119 -9.50 -1.02 18.74
N GLY A 120 -9.96 -2.04 19.48
CA GLY A 120 -11.38 -2.34 19.69
C GLY A 120 -12.18 -2.87 18.49
N LYS A 121 -11.56 -3.14 17.33
CA LYS A 121 -12.29 -3.65 16.16
C LYS A 121 -11.45 -4.49 15.21
N THR A 122 -12.08 -5.48 14.57
CA THR A 122 -11.49 -6.24 13.46
C THR A 122 -12.30 -6.02 12.19
N ILE A 123 -11.63 -5.64 11.11
CA ILE A 123 -12.23 -5.42 9.79
C ILE A 123 -11.86 -6.59 8.90
N GLN A 124 -12.85 -7.40 8.50
CA GLN A 124 -12.65 -8.48 7.52
C GLN A 124 -12.95 -7.98 6.11
N PHE A 125 -12.06 -8.27 5.15
CA PHE A 125 -12.22 -7.82 3.76
C PHE A 125 -13.32 -8.58 3.02
N SER A 126 -13.69 -9.76 3.50
CA SER A 126 -14.83 -10.54 3.01
C SER A 126 -16.18 -9.90 3.34
N SER A 127 -16.26 -9.08 4.41
CA SER A 127 -17.49 -8.45 4.88
C SER A 127 -17.96 -7.32 3.95
N LYS A 128 -19.27 -7.03 3.90
CA LYS A 128 -19.84 -5.94 3.09
C LYS A 128 -19.20 -4.58 3.41
N LYS A 129 -19.06 -4.27 4.71
CA LYS A 129 -18.42 -3.04 5.19
C LYS A 129 -16.95 -2.98 4.78
N GLY A 130 -16.21 -4.08 4.95
CA GLY A 130 -14.81 -4.18 4.54
C GLY A 130 -14.61 -3.95 3.04
N LYS A 131 -15.43 -4.58 2.20
CA LYS A 131 -15.43 -4.38 0.74
C LYS A 131 -15.70 -2.93 0.35
N ALA A 132 -16.67 -2.28 0.99
CA ALA A 132 -17.00 -0.87 0.74
C ALA A 132 -15.83 0.06 1.11
N ILE A 133 -15.25 -0.11 2.29
CA ILE A 133 -14.05 0.64 2.72
C ILE A 133 -12.90 0.42 1.73
N ASN A 134 -12.65 -0.83 1.34
CA ASN A 134 -11.58 -1.18 0.41
C ASN A 134 -11.78 -0.51 -0.96
N LEU A 135 -13.00 -0.46 -1.46
CA LEU A 135 -13.33 0.19 -2.73
C LEU A 135 -13.04 1.70 -2.66
N ILE A 136 -13.50 2.38 -1.61
CA ILE A 136 -13.27 3.82 -1.40
C ILE A 136 -11.78 4.12 -1.39
N LEU A 137 -10.99 3.36 -0.61
CA LEU A 137 -9.55 3.55 -0.51
C LEU A 137 -8.80 3.21 -1.80
N THR A 138 -9.31 2.24 -2.57
CA THR A 138 -8.76 1.92 -3.89
C THR A 138 -8.98 3.08 -4.86
N LEU A 139 -10.17 3.66 -4.89
CA LEU A 139 -10.46 4.83 -5.72
C LEU A 139 -9.62 6.03 -5.29
N PHE A 140 -9.48 6.27 -3.98
CA PHE A 140 -8.62 7.32 -3.44
C PHE A 140 -7.14 7.13 -3.83
N SER A 141 -6.60 5.94 -3.65
CA SER A 141 -5.20 5.62 -3.98
C SER A 141 -4.89 5.79 -5.46
N ILE A 142 -5.84 5.40 -6.32
CA ILE A 142 -5.70 5.55 -7.76
C ILE A 142 -5.82 7.02 -8.17
N SER A 143 -6.76 7.75 -7.56
CA SER A 143 -6.93 9.18 -7.80
C SER A 143 -5.67 9.96 -7.42
N THR A 144 -5.11 9.70 -6.24
CA THR A 144 -3.88 10.36 -5.78
C THR A 144 -2.67 9.99 -6.63
N TYR A 145 -2.55 8.72 -7.08
CA TYR A 145 -1.53 8.30 -8.03
C TYR A 145 -1.62 9.10 -9.35
N TYR A 146 -2.81 9.14 -9.97
CA TYR A 146 -2.97 9.85 -11.22
C TYR A 146 -2.81 11.36 -11.08
N LEU A 147 -3.27 11.97 -9.98
CA LEU A 147 -3.06 13.39 -9.71
C LEU A 147 -1.58 13.74 -9.50
N ALA A 148 -0.82 12.88 -8.83
CA ALA A 148 0.62 13.05 -8.67
C ALA A 148 1.36 12.96 -10.01
N GLN A 149 1.00 12.00 -10.87
CA GLN A 149 1.50 11.93 -12.25
C GLN A 149 1.05 13.15 -13.07
N LYS A 150 -0.15 13.68 -12.79
CA LYS A 150 -0.71 14.91 -13.39
C LYS A 150 -0.01 16.20 -12.96
N LYS A 151 0.99 16.20 -12.07
CA LYS A 151 1.89 17.36 -11.97
C LYS A 151 2.76 17.55 -13.23
N SER A 152 2.70 16.62 -14.19
CA SER A 152 3.05 16.83 -15.60
C SER A 152 1.82 16.94 -16.52
N LEU A 153 0.73 17.58 -16.10
CA LEU A 153 -0.42 17.81 -16.98
C LEU A 153 -0.04 18.85 -18.05
N PRO A 154 -0.02 18.52 -19.34
CA PRO A 154 0.14 19.54 -20.36
C PRO A 154 -1.06 20.50 -20.30
N SER A 155 -0.77 21.80 -20.45
CA SER A 155 -1.69 22.95 -20.39
C SER A 155 -3.00 22.84 -21.20
N LYS A 156 -3.12 21.80 -22.03
CA LYS A 156 -4.23 21.51 -22.95
C LYS A 156 -5.47 20.90 -22.29
N PHE A 157 -5.43 20.53 -21.01
CA PHE A 157 -6.60 20.07 -20.24
C PHE A 157 -7.12 21.09 -19.21
N ALA A 158 -6.66 22.35 -19.26
CA ALA A 158 -7.38 23.43 -18.60
C ALA A 158 -8.76 23.54 -19.25
N LEU A 159 -9.84 23.32 -18.49
CA LEU A 159 -11.20 23.37 -19.02
C LEU A 159 -11.41 24.70 -19.79
N PRO A 160 -11.71 24.67 -21.11
CA PRO A 160 -11.88 25.89 -21.90
C PRO A 160 -13.02 26.78 -21.38
N ALA A 161 -13.98 26.19 -20.66
CA ALA A 161 -15.08 26.90 -20.00
C ALA A 161 -14.59 27.89 -18.92
N LEU A 162 -13.55 27.56 -18.17
CA LEU A 162 -13.05 28.41 -17.08
C LEU A 162 -12.31 29.65 -17.61
N ASN A 163 -11.57 29.50 -18.71
CA ASN A 163 -10.87 30.60 -19.36
C ASN A 163 -11.86 31.57 -20.03
N LYS A 164 -12.95 31.07 -20.61
CA LYS A 164 -13.99 31.93 -21.20
C LYS A 164 -14.69 32.76 -20.12
N MET A 165 -15.01 32.16 -18.97
CA MET A 165 -15.63 32.85 -17.84
C MET A 165 -14.68 33.92 -17.23
N LYS A 166 -13.40 33.59 -17.04
CA LYS A 166 -12.39 34.56 -16.60
C LYS A 166 -12.22 35.72 -17.57
N LYS A 167 -12.25 35.46 -18.88
CA LYS A 167 -12.07 36.50 -19.92
C LYS A 167 -13.27 37.45 -19.99
N VAL A 168 -14.49 36.93 -19.86
CA VAL A 168 -15.72 37.74 -19.78
C VAL A 168 -15.73 38.59 -18.49
N PHE A 169 -15.35 38.00 -17.36
CA PHE A 169 -15.29 38.71 -16.09
C PHE A 169 -14.23 39.83 -16.09
N LEU A 170 -13.00 39.55 -16.56
CA LEU A 170 -11.96 40.58 -16.70
C LEU A 170 -12.32 41.67 -17.73
N TYR A 171 -13.02 41.31 -18.80
CA TYR A 171 -13.49 42.28 -19.79
C TYR A 171 -14.52 43.23 -19.19
N GLY A 172 -15.47 42.70 -18.40
CA GLY A 172 -16.44 43.51 -17.67
C GLY A 172 -15.79 44.51 -16.69
N LEU A 173 -14.79 44.05 -15.91
CA LEU A 173 -14.00 44.89 -15.00
C LEU A 173 -13.22 46.01 -15.72
N LYS A 174 -12.64 45.73 -16.89
CA LYS A 174 -11.87 46.74 -17.66
C LYS A 174 -12.75 47.76 -18.40
N LYS A 175 -14.00 47.43 -18.69
CA LYS A 175 -14.92 48.30 -19.42
C LYS A 175 -15.94 49.00 -18.52
N GLY A 176 -15.91 48.76 -17.21
CA GLY A 176 -16.87 49.35 -16.26
C GLY A 176 -18.31 48.90 -16.53
N VAL A 177 -18.50 47.69 -17.04
CA VAL A 177 -19.83 47.12 -17.34
C VAL A 177 -20.38 46.29 -16.14
N PHE A 178 -19.61 46.24 -15.05
CA PHE A 178 -20.03 45.82 -13.71
C PHE A 178 -19.54 46.84 -12.69
#